data_AF-A0A954WKS0-F1
#
_entry.id   AF-A0A954WKS0-F1
#
_cell.length_a   1.000
_cell.length_b   1.000
_cell.length_c   1.000
_cell.angle_alpha   90.00
_cell.angle_beta   90.00
_cell.angle_gamma   90.00
#
_symmetry.space_group_name_H-M   'P 1'
#
loop_
_entity.id
_entity.type
_entity.pdbx_description
1 polymer ?
#
loop_
_entity_poly.entity_id
_entity_poly.type
_entity_poly.pdbx_seq_one_letter_code
_entity_poly.pdbx_strand_id
1 'polypeptide(L)'
;MLDQDASLVHEPSTPDRRGRLGRRHVATVLLSIVLCIAILGARELARRVDESWQAVVLPVVSQAPAVVELLDESGEAVATTTLPSLVPMRVPPGEYLMRVARPNQLSETVRTEFDERSTPTPYLADDELIQWEDVPGERIAGIRDGERHDVVVVDGVGLRRLNSETAETVWEVDLTRLIETLPVDDSSSAPGFLWPWWQVRRRNAYAPDTWQEQIMSPVLADINGDDTEDVVLGCAHQAWLLAVDGKSGRIMWLAGRGADVVATSEAGKHQSRAEGMRSRVVGLPKCVGDVDGDGAVDVLAVFVSIDTKLDILSNLDLSKSAEYWVELVSGAKGSTIWRYSINPKYLESINKSNSPLGFRWYLLSELRSKSSSSGGDPYIRDPSAIEFA
;
A
#
# COMPACT_ATOMS: atom_id res chain seq x y z
N MET A 1 107.02 -60.26 -53.32
CA MET A 1 105.90 -61.03 -53.90
C MET A 1 105.39 -61.92 -52.78
N LEU A 2 104.07 -61.93 -52.51
CA LEU A 2 103.37 -62.45 -51.31
C LEU A 2 103.38 -61.44 -50.15
N ASP A 3 102.27 -60.85 -49.66
CA ASP A 3 100.92 -61.31 -49.23
C ASP A 3 100.87 -61.63 -47.72
N GLN A 4 99.71 -61.31 -47.11
CA GLN A 4 99.17 -61.74 -45.80
C GLN A 4 99.08 -60.77 -44.59
N ASP A 5 97.81 -60.52 -44.25
CA ASP A 5 97.15 -60.58 -42.94
C ASP A 5 97.37 -59.50 -41.87
N ALA A 6 96.42 -58.56 -41.85
CA ALA A 6 96.07 -57.74 -40.70
C ALA A 6 94.72 -58.19 -40.13
N SER A 7 94.75 -58.93 -39.01
CA SER A 7 93.58 -59.34 -38.23
C SER A 7 93.05 -58.20 -37.35
N LEU A 8 91.83 -57.76 -37.64
CA LEU A 8 91.03 -56.82 -36.86
C LEU A 8 90.40 -57.50 -35.62
N VAL A 9 90.66 -56.94 -34.44
CA VAL A 9 89.99 -57.29 -33.18
C VAL A 9 88.77 -56.39 -33.01
N HIS A 10 87.57 -56.98 -32.96
CA HIS A 10 86.32 -56.30 -32.65
C HIS A 10 86.12 -56.17 -31.13
N GLU A 11 86.02 -54.94 -30.62
CA GLU A 11 85.49 -54.65 -29.28
C GLU A 11 83.95 -54.62 -29.28
N PRO A 12 83.28 -55.16 -28.25
CA PRO A 12 81.82 -55.14 -28.13
C PRO A 12 81.31 -53.79 -27.61
N SER A 13 80.39 -53.18 -28.37
CA SER A 13 79.65 -51.97 -28.00
C SER A 13 78.75 -52.21 -26.77
N THR A 14 78.94 -51.40 -25.74
CA THR A 14 78.09 -51.41 -24.54
C THR A 14 76.72 -50.77 -24.81
N PRO A 15 75.61 -51.34 -24.30
CA PRO A 15 74.27 -50.83 -24.55
C PRO A 15 73.98 -49.55 -23.76
N ASP A 16 73.33 -48.64 -24.47
CA ASP A 16 72.90 -47.29 -24.10
C ASP A 16 72.15 -47.19 -22.75
N ARG A 17 72.81 -46.58 -21.76
CA ARG A 17 72.24 -46.27 -20.42
C ARG A 17 71.46 -44.96 -20.37
N ARG A 18 71.42 -44.14 -21.43
CA ARG A 18 70.79 -42.79 -21.37
C ARG A 18 69.26 -42.81 -21.40
N GLY A 19 68.63 -43.87 -21.93
CA GLY A 19 67.17 -43.96 -22.01
C GLY A 19 66.42 -44.18 -20.69
N ARG A 20 67.09 -44.66 -19.62
CA ARG A 20 66.41 -45.00 -18.35
C ARG A 20 66.27 -43.83 -17.37
N LEU A 21 67.12 -42.80 -17.45
CA LEU A 21 66.99 -41.62 -16.58
C LEU A 21 65.85 -40.68 -17.03
N GLY A 22 65.67 -40.48 -18.34
CA GLY A 22 64.62 -39.60 -18.86
C GLY A 22 63.20 -40.06 -18.52
N ARG A 23 62.93 -41.38 -18.57
CA ARG A 23 61.61 -41.92 -18.23
C ARG A 23 61.23 -41.74 -16.76
N ARG A 24 62.21 -41.74 -15.85
CA ARG A 24 61.95 -41.49 -14.42
C ARG A 24 61.56 -40.04 -14.18
N HIS A 25 62.28 -39.07 -14.77
CA HIS A 25 61.95 -37.66 -14.60
C HIS A 25 60.57 -37.29 -15.19
N VAL A 26 60.21 -37.82 -16.36
CA VAL A 26 58.88 -37.58 -16.95
C VAL A 26 57.77 -38.15 -16.06
N ALA A 27 57.96 -39.35 -15.51
CA ALA A 27 56.99 -39.95 -14.59
C ALA A 27 56.83 -39.13 -13.30
N THR A 28 57.93 -38.62 -12.73
CA THR A 28 57.85 -37.78 -11.51
C THR A 28 57.13 -36.47 -11.79
N VAL A 29 57.40 -35.81 -12.92
CA VAL A 29 56.75 -34.54 -13.29
C VAL A 29 55.25 -34.73 -13.53
N LEU A 30 54.85 -35.79 -14.25
CA LEU A 30 53.44 -36.10 -14.47
C LEU A 30 52.73 -36.41 -13.15
N LEU A 31 53.36 -37.16 -12.24
CA LEU A 31 52.81 -37.45 -10.92
C LEU A 31 52.60 -36.15 -10.11
N SER A 32 53.56 -35.23 -10.15
CA SER A 32 53.45 -33.92 -9.49
C SER A 32 52.32 -33.07 -10.07
N ILE A 33 52.14 -33.05 -11.39
CA ILE A 33 51.05 -32.31 -12.03
C ILE A 33 49.69 -32.88 -11.63
N VAL A 34 49.53 -34.21 -11.67
CA VAL A 34 48.29 -34.88 -11.25
C VAL A 34 47.97 -34.58 -9.79
N LEU A 35 48.99 -34.60 -8.91
CA LEU A 35 48.83 -34.28 -7.50
C LEU A 35 48.40 -32.81 -7.29
N CYS A 36 49.00 -31.86 -8.02
CA CYS A 36 48.59 -30.46 -7.96
C CYS A 36 47.14 -30.25 -8.41
N ILE A 37 46.73 -30.90 -9.51
CA ILE A 37 45.34 -30.83 -10.00
C ILE A 37 44.39 -31.43 -8.97
N ALA A 38 44.74 -32.56 -8.36
CA ALA A 38 43.93 -33.20 -7.32
C ALA A 38 43.78 -32.31 -6.07
N ILE A 39 44.85 -31.64 -5.62
CA ILE A 39 44.83 -30.72 -4.48
C ILE A 39 43.96 -29.49 -4.80
N LEU A 40 44.10 -28.90 -5.99
CA LEU A 40 43.27 -27.77 -6.41
C LEU A 40 41.78 -28.16 -6.51
N GLY A 41 41.50 -29.34 -7.07
CA GLY A 41 40.14 -29.89 -7.12
C GLY A 41 39.55 -30.15 -5.74
N ALA A 42 40.32 -30.72 -4.82
CA ALA A 42 39.90 -30.95 -3.45
C ALA A 42 39.65 -29.64 -2.69
N ARG A 43 40.48 -28.62 -2.91
CA ARG A 43 40.29 -27.29 -2.32
C ARG A 43 39.02 -26.60 -2.83
N GLU A 44 38.75 -26.66 -4.13
CA GLU A 44 37.54 -26.09 -4.71
C GLU A 44 36.27 -26.84 -4.26
N LEU A 45 36.35 -28.17 -4.14
CA LEU A 45 35.27 -28.97 -3.58
C LEU A 45 35.03 -28.64 -2.10
N ALA A 46 36.10 -28.51 -1.31
CA ALA A 46 36.02 -28.12 0.09
C ALA A 46 35.40 -26.72 0.24
N ARG A 47 35.79 -25.75 -0.60
CA ARG A 47 35.19 -24.41 -0.63
C ARG A 47 33.70 -24.45 -0.91
N ARG A 48 33.26 -25.21 -1.92
CA ARG A 48 31.83 -25.35 -2.26
C ARG A 48 31.04 -26.06 -1.17
N VAL A 49 31.66 -27.04 -0.50
CA VAL A 49 31.04 -27.71 0.65
C VAL A 49 30.92 -26.71 1.78
N ASP A 50 31.97 -26.01 2.17
CA ASP A 50 31.96 -25.00 3.23
C ASP A 50 30.88 -23.92 3.00
N GLU A 51 30.81 -23.38 1.77
CA GLU A 51 29.77 -22.43 1.33
C GLU A 51 28.35 -22.99 1.46
N SER A 52 28.16 -24.30 1.23
CA SER A 52 26.85 -24.95 1.38
C SER A 52 26.46 -25.24 2.83
N TRP A 53 27.43 -25.29 3.75
CA TRP A 53 27.23 -25.57 5.18
C TRP A 53 27.03 -24.30 6.00
N GLN A 54 27.46 -23.13 5.51
CA GLN A 54 27.25 -21.83 6.16
C GLN A 54 25.89 -21.19 5.87
N ALA A 55 25.02 -21.86 5.11
CA ALA A 55 23.69 -21.34 4.81
C ALA A 55 22.79 -21.37 6.06
N VAL A 56 22.47 -20.19 6.60
CA VAL A 56 21.48 -20.06 7.67
C VAL A 56 20.11 -20.35 7.09
N VAL A 57 19.36 -21.25 7.74
CA VAL A 57 17.98 -21.59 7.38
C VAL A 57 17.04 -20.75 8.23
N LEU A 58 16.24 -19.92 7.58
CA LEU A 58 15.25 -19.09 8.24
C LEU A 58 13.87 -19.74 8.20
N PRO A 59 13.37 -20.33 9.30
CA PRO A 59 11.97 -20.66 9.42
C PRO A 59 11.21 -19.36 9.69
N VAL A 60 10.90 -18.62 8.64
CA VAL A 60 10.08 -17.42 8.79
C VAL A 60 8.62 -17.84 8.69
N VAL A 61 7.95 -17.87 9.85
CA VAL A 61 6.53 -18.13 9.95
C VAL A 61 5.86 -16.78 10.21
N SER A 62 5.00 -16.35 9.29
CA SER A 62 4.07 -15.24 9.52
C SER A 62 2.66 -15.77 9.41
N GLN A 63 1.72 -15.19 10.17
CA GLN A 63 0.31 -15.55 10.05
C GLN A 63 -0.31 -14.96 8.78
N ALA A 64 0.27 -13.88 8.25
CA ALA A 64 -0.16 -13.21 7.03
C ALA A 64 0.81 -13.42 5.86
N PRO A 65 0.32 -13.48 4.61
CA PRO A 65 1.18 -13.51 3.44
C PRO A 65 2.07 -12.26 3.36
N ALA A 66 3.36 -12.47 3.16
CA ALA A 66 4.33 -11.38 3.00
C ALA A 66 5.36 -11.72 1.93
N VAL A 67 6.03 -10.71 1.39
CA VAL A 67 7.27 -10.84 0.62
C VAL A 67 8.40 -10.37 1.53
N VAL A 68 9.44 -11.18 1.66
CA VAL A 68 10.66 -10.84 2.39
C VAL A 68 11.81 -10.77 1.41
N GLU A 69 12.53 -9.67 1.46
CA GLU A 69 13.77 -9.45 0.72
C GLU A 69 14.89 -9.24 1.73
N LEU A 70 15.97 -10.01 1.59
CA LEU A 70 17.22 -9.76 2.27
C LEU A 70 18.08 -8.91 1.36
N LEU A 71 18.48 -7.74 1.84
CA LEU A 71 19.36 -6.81 1.17
C LEU A 71 20.72 -6.83 1.87
N ASP A 72 21.80 -6.76 1.10
CA ASP A 72 23.15 -6.60 1.64
C ASP A 72 23.44 -5.16 2.09
N GLU A 73 24.67 -4.87 2.50
CA GLU A 73 25.11 -3.53 2.93
C GLU A 73 24.99 -2.46 1.83
N SER A 74 24.97 -2.86 0.55
CA SER A 74 24.78 -1.95 -0.59
C SER A 74 23.31 -1.69 -0.90
N GLY A 75 22.39 -2.43 -0.26
CA GLY A 75 20.96 -2.37 -0.50
C GLY A 75 20.49 -3.26 -1.67
N GLU A 76 21.37 -4.09 -2.23
CA GLU A 76 21.01 -5.04 -3.28
C GLU A 76 20.36 -6.30 -2.70
N ALA A 77 19.28 -6.76 -3.34
CA ALA A 77 18.58 -7.96 -2.91
C ALA A 77 19.41 -9.23 -3.18
N VAL A 78 19.86 -9.88 -2.11
CA VAL A 78 20.60 -11.15 -2.17
C VAL A 78 19.67 -12.36 -2.15
N ALA A 79 18.47 -12.22 -1.58
CA ALA A 79 17.47 -13.28 -1.56
C ALA A 79 16.06 -12.71 -1.39
N THR A 80 15.08 -13.33 -2.05
CA THR A 80 13.65 -12.98 -1.94
C THR A 80 12.84 -14.26 -1.70
N THR A 81 11.87 -14.19 -0.77
CA THR A 81 10.91 -15.28 -0.55
C THR A 81 9.53 -14.74 -0.20
N THR A 82 8.53 -15.62 -0.22
CA THR A 82 7.19 -15.32 0.31
C THR A 82 7.00 -15.99 1.67
N LEU A 83 6.15 -15.42 2.53
CA LEU A 83 5.77 -16.00 3.81
C LEU A 83 4.31 -16.46 3.80
N PRO A 84 3.96 -17.51 4.56
CA PRO A 84 4.90 -18.49 5.12
C PRO A 84 5.55 -19.31 3.98
N SER A 85 6.86 -19.58 4.06
CA SER A 85 7.56 -20.47 3.13
C SER A 85 8.00 -21.75 3.83
N LEU A 86 7.74 -22.89 3.18
CA LEU A 86 8.32 -24.18 3.57
C LEU A 86 9.73 -24.38 3.01
N VAL A 87 10.14 -23.56 2.05
CA VAL A 87 11.47 -23.61 1.45
C VAL A 87 12.41 -22.74 2.29
N PRO A 88 13.44 -23.34 2.91
CA PRO A 88 14.50 -22.59 3.58
C PRO A 88 15.13 -21.58 2.64
N MET A 89 15.19 -20.32 3.05
CA MET A 89 16.12 -19.38 2.46
C MET A 89 17.52 -19.73 2.93
N ARG A 90 18.51 -19.70 2.02
CA ARG A 90 19.92 -19.94 2.32
C ARG A 90 20.70 -18.66 2.07
N VAL A 91 21.25 -18.08 3.12
CA VAL A 91 22.14 -16.92 3.03
C VAL A 91 23.41 -17.14 3.85
N PRO A 92 24.56 -16.57 3.42
CA PRO A 92 25.77 -16.56 4.23
C PRO A 92 25.54 -15.87 5.59
N PRO A 93 26.37 -16.16 6.61
CA PRO A 93 26.38 -15.40 7.85
C PRO A 93 26.79 -13.95 7.57
N GLY A 94 26.15 -13.01 8.25
CA GLY A 94 26.40 -11.58 8.06
C GLY A 94 25.25 -10.69 8.54
N GLU A 95 25.46 -9.40 8.43
CA GLU A 95 24.41 -8.41 8.63
C GLU A 95 23.66 -8.15 7.32
N TYR A 96 22.34 -8.07 7.42
CA TYR A 96 21.44 -7.82 6.31
C TYR A 96 20.38 -6.80 6.70
N LEU A 97 19.82 -6.15 5.69
CA LEU A 97 18.56 -5.42 5.82
C LEU A 97 17.45 -6.34 5.33
N MET A 98 16.57 -6.75 6.23
CA MET A 98 15.40 -7.54 5.90
C MET A 98 14.23 -6.60 5.63
N ARG A 99 13.89 -6.44 4.35
CA ARG A 99 12.71 -5.71 3.91
C ARG A 99 11.50 -6.63 3.84
N VAL A 100 10.43 -6.28 4.53
CA VAL A 100 9.20 -7.06 4.60
C VAL A 100 8.08 -6.23 4.01
N ALA A 101 7.43 -6.75 2.98
CA ALA A 101 6.28 -6.12 2.33
C ALA A 101 5.05 -7.02 2.47
N ARG A 102 3.92 -6.45 2.86
CA ARG A 102 2.63 -7.14 2.88
C ARG A 102 1.63 -6.43 1.98
N PRO A 103 0.61 -7.15 1.47
CA PRO A 103 -0.51 -6.50 0.78
C PRO A 103 -1.10 -5.42 1.69
N ASN A 104 -1.26 -4.21 1.16
CA ASN A 104 -1.81 -3.07 1.91
C ASN A 104 -1.05 -2.76 3.21
N GLN A 105 0.27 -2.92 3.24
CA GLN A 105 1.13 -2.29 4.27
C GLN A 105 2.36 -1.66 3.63
N LEU A 106 2.93 -0.65 4.29
CA LEU A 106 4.23 -0.11 3.88
C LEU A 106 5.30 -1.17 4.14
N SER A 107 6.28 -1.27 3.24
CA SER A 107 7.40 -2.17 3.49
C SER A 107 8.27 -1.63 4.62
N GLU A 108 8.57 -2.45 5.63
CA GLU A 108 9.51 -2.08 6.67
C GLU A 108 10.87 -2.73 6.40
N THR A 109 11.96 -2.04 6.73
CA THR A 109 13.32 -2.57 6.61
C THR A 109 13.95 -2.68 7.99
N VAL A 110 14.19 -3.92 8.44
CA VAL A 110 14.76 -4.22 9.75
C VAL A 110 16.18 -4.74 9.57
N ARG A 111 17.14 -4.21 10.34
CA ARG A 111 18.50 -4.77 10.36
C ARG A 111 18.49 -6.09 11.11
N THR A 112 18.98 -7.14 10.47
CA THR A 112 19.07 -8.49 11.03
C THR A 112 20.49 -9.02 10.88
N GLU A 113 20.95 -9.77 11.87
CA GLU A 113 22.25 -10.45 11.82
C GLU A 113 22.00 -11.96 11.81
N PHE A 114 22.64 -12.65 10.87
CA PHE A 114 22.62 -14.10 10.77
C PHE A 114 23.97 -14.64 11.21
N ASP A 115 24.02 -15.37 12.32
CA ASP A 115 25.22 -16.08 12.77
C ASP A 115 25.13 -17.58 12.45
N GLU A 116 26.27 -18.26 12.34
CA GLU A 116 26.36 -19.70 11.99
C GLU A 116 25.61 -20.67 12.94
N ARG A 117 25.29 -20.21 14.14
CA ARG A 117 24.76 -20.98 15.27
C ARG A 117 23.42 -20.47 15.77
N SER A 118 23.01 -19.24 15.46
CA SER A 118 21.66 -18.79 15.74
C SER A 118 20.71 -19.33 14.67
N THR A 119 19.61 -19.90 15.13
CA THR A 119 18.36 -19.89 14.35
C THR A 119 17.64 -18.61 14.76
N PRO A 120 17.93 -17.46 14.15
CA PRO A 120 17.10 -16.30 14.41
C PRO A 120 15.69 -16.68 13.98
N THR A 121 14.78 -16.59 14.93
CA THR A 121 13.37 -16.41 14.64
C THR A 121 13.18 -14.90 14.63
N PRO A 122 13.39 -14.21 13.49
CA PRO A 122 12.85 -12.88 13.35
C PRO A 122 11.34 -13.03 13.48
N TYR A 123 10.85 -12.78 14.68
CA TYR A 123 9.42 -12.73 14.93
C TYR A 123 8.98 -11.35 14.46
N LEU A 124 8.52 -11.27 13.21
CA LEU A 124 7.72 -10.13 12.80
C LEU A 124 6.37 -10.29 13.46
N ALA A 125 6.17 -9.59 14.56
CA ALA A 125 4.84 -9.51 15.15
C ALA A 125 3.91 -8.82 14.14
N ASP A 126 2.71 -9.36 13.97
CA ASP A 126 1.80 -8.88 12.92
C ASP A 126 1.34 -7.42 13.14
N ASP A 127 1.55 -6.89 14.34
CA ASP A 127 1.24 -5.55 14.82
C ASP A 127 2.38 -4.52 14.70
N GLU A 128 3.59 -4.92 14.27
CA GLU A 128 4.73 -3.99 14.16
C GLU A 128 4.85 -3.29 12.81
N LEU A 129 4.26 -3.85 11.73
CA LEU A 129 4.27 -3.19 10.42
C LEU A 129 3.26 -2.04 10.39
N ILE A 130 3.74 -0.83 10.08
CA ILE A 130 2.91 0.36 9.91
C ILE A 130 1.87 0.10 8.81
N GLN A 131 0.58 0.09 9.19
CA GLN A 131 -0.48 0.05 8.20
C GLN A 131 -0.53 1.39 7.47
N TRP A 132 -0.92 1.43 6.20
CA TRP A 132 -1.09 2.72 5.49
C TRP A 132 -2.08 3.66 6.19
N GLU A 133 -2.93 3.10 7.06
CA GLU A 133 -3.95 3.78 7.83
C GLU A 133 -3.40 4.48 9.10
N ASP A 134 -2.18 4.13 9.54
CA ASP A 134 -1.58 4.56 10.81
C ASP A 134 -0.76 5.85 10.74
N VAL A 135 -0.48 6.40 9.54
CA VAL A 135 0.19 7.70 9.42
C VAL A 135 -0.82 8.80 9.81
N PRO A 136 -0.70 9.45 10.98
CA PRO A 136 -1.79 10.27 11.51
C PRO A 136 -2.03 11.48 10.62
N GLY A 137 -3.19 11.52 9.95
CA GLY A 137 -3.59 12.63 9.10
C GLY A 137 -3.14 12.52 7.64
N GLU A 138 -2.46 11.44 7.26
CA GLU A 138 -2.17 11.11 5.88
C GLU A 138 -2.97 9.87 5.44
N ARG A 139 -3.33 9.82 4.16
CA ARG A 139 -3.87 8.63 3.49
C ARG A 139 -3.01 8.35 2.29
N ILE A 140 -2.71 7.09 2.06
CA ILE A 140 -1.75 6.71 1.03
C ILE A 140 -2.34 5.61 0.15
N ALA A 141 -2.14 5.69 -1.16
CA ALA A 141 -2.53 4.68 -2.14
C ALA A 141 -1.45 4.52 -3.21
N GLY A 142 -1.26 3.30 -3.73
CA GLY A 142 -0.32 3.04 -4.83
C GLY A 142 -1.00 3.21 -6.18
N ILE A 143 -0.52 4.12 -7.02
CA ILE A 143 -1.09 4.47 -8.34
C ILE A 143 -0.28 3.89 -9.48
N ARG A 144 -0.93 3.32 -10.50
CA ARG A 144 -0.27 2.77 -11.68
C ARG A 144 -0.19 3.79 -12.82
N ASP A 145 0.98 3.86 -13.45
CA ASP A 145 1.27 4.64 -14.66
C ASP A 145 2.11 3.77 -15.59
N GLY A 146 1.42 3.04 -16.47
CA GLY A 146 2.01 1.96 -17.27
C GLY A 146 2.61 0.86 -16.39
N GLU A 147 3.92 0.64 -16.51
CA GLU A 147 4.69 -0.32 -15.69
C GLU A 147 5.18 0.26 -14.37
N ARG A 148 5.08 1.60 -14.18
CA ARG A 148 5.52 2.26 -12.96
C ARG A 148 4.40 2.25 -11.92
N HIS A 149 4.77 2.02 -10.66
CA HIS A 149 3.89 2.16 -9.51
C HIS A 149 4.36 3.37 -8.70
N ASP A 150 3.54 4.39 -8.52
CA ASP A 150 3.85 5.57 -7.71
C ASP A 150 2.98 5.58 -6.45
N VAL A 151 3.15 6.57 -5.59
CA VAL A 151 2.41 6.71 -4.34
C VAL A 151 1.63 8.02 -4.33
N VAL A 152 0.32 7.95 -4.11
CA VAL A 152 -0.51 9.13 -3.85
C VAL A 152 -0.65 9.29 -2.34
N VAL A 153 -0.30 10.47 -1.84
CA VAL A 153 -0.50 10.88 -0.45
C VAL A 153 -1.59 11.95 -0.41
N VAL A 154 -2.55 11.79 0.48
CA VAL A 154 -3.60 12.75 0.79
C VAL A 154 -3.40 13.24 2.21
N ASP A 155 -3.22 14.55 2.38
CA ASP A 155 -2.93 15.18 3.65
C ASP A 155 -3.76 16.48 3.81
N GLY A 156 -3.48 17.28 4.83
CA GLY A 156 -4.20 18.54 5.06
C GLY A 156 -4.16 19.61 4.02
N VAL A 157 -3.18 19.55 3.15
CA VAL A 157 -2.99 20.54 2.11
C VAL A 157 -3.75 20.06 0.90
N GLY A 158 -3.63 18.79 0.55
CA GLY A 158 -4.39 18.21 -0.54
C GLY A 158 -3.88 16.84 -0.95
N LEU A 159 -3.50 16.70 -2.21
CA LEU A 159 -2.96 15.46 -2.77
C LEU A 159 -1.56 15.70 -3.33
N ARG A 160 -0.71 14.70 -3.24
CA ARG A 160 0.57 14.67 -3.97
C ARG A 160 0.85 13.27 -4.48
N ARG A 161 1.38 13.16 -5.69
CA ARG A 161 1.91 11.92 -6.25
C ARG A 161 3.43 11.94 -6.12
N LEU A 162 3.99 10.90 -5.53
CA LEU A 162 5.42 10.68 -5.34
C LEU A 162 5.87 9.54 -6.25
N ASN A 163 6.96 9.76 -6.96
CA ASN A 163 7.66 8.70 -7.67
C ASN A 163 8.12 7.65 -6.65
N SER A 164 7.78 6.37 -6.85
CA SER A 164 8.15 5.34 -5.85
C SER A 164 9.63 5.02 -5.78
N GLU A 165 10.38 5.26 -6.86
CA GLU A 165 11.81 4.97 -6.94
C GLU A 165 12.64 6.10 -6.35
N THR A 166 12.28 7.36 -6.66
CA THR A 166 13.06 8.54 -6.28
C THR A 166 12.50 9.31 -5.10
N ALA A 167 11.26 9.02 -4.69
CA ALA A 167 10.46 9.78 -3.74
C ALA A 167 10.23 11.26 -4.13
N GLU A 168 10.54 11.65 -5.38
CA GLU A 168 10.31 12.99 -5.88
C GLU A 168 8.83 13.22 -6.18
N THR A 169 8.34 14.44 -5.92
CA THR A 169 6.96 14.82 -6.26
C THR A 169 6.78 14.90 -7.78
N VAL A 170 5.87 14.08 -8.31
CA VAL A 170 5.43 14.11 -9.71
C VAL A 170 4.45 15.27 -9.93
N TRP A 171 3.44 15.37 -9.06
CA TRP A 171 2.49 16.48 -9.04
C TRP A 171 1.93 16.69 -7.63
N GLU A 172 1.38 17.88 -7.39
CA GLU A 172 0.74 18.28 -6.15
C GLU A 172 -0.50 19.11 -6.43
N VAL A 173 -1.53 18.90 -5.63
CA VAL A 173 -2.83 19.57 -5.68
C VAL A 173 -3.12 20.17 -4.33
N ASP A 174 -3.12 21.50 -4.24
CA ASP A 174 -3.53 22.22 -3.03
C ASP A 174 -5.06 22.35 -2.98
N LEU A 175 -5.70 21.51 -2.17
CA LEU A 175 -7.15 21.52 -1.98
C LEU A 175 -7.63 22.62 -1.04
N THR A 176 -6.72 23.29 -0.30
CA THR A 176 -7.10 24.44 0.53
C THR A 176 -7.58 25.63 -0.30
N ARG A 177 -7.21 25.66 -1.59
CA ARG A 177 -7.58 26.69 -2.57
C ARG A 177 -8.45 26.17 -3.70
N LEU A 178 -8.98 24.95 -3.59
CA LEU A 178 -9.70 24.28 -4.68
C LEU A 178 -10.83 25.13 -5.27
N ILE A 179 -11.65 25.75 -4.41
CA ILE A 179 -12.78 26.58 -4.85
C ILE A 179 -12.31 27.77 -5.71
N GLU A 180 -11.10 28.27 -5.47
CA GLU A 180 -10.52 29.39 -6.22
C GLU A 180 -9.97 28.96 -7.59
N THR A 181 -9.63 27.67 -7.75
CA THR A 181 -8.96 27.13 -8.93
C THR A 181 -9.88 26.32 -9.86
N LEU A 182 -11.05 25.92 -9.38
CA LEU A 182 -12.04 25.21 -10.21
C LEU A 182 -12.55 26.09 -11.36
N PRO A 183 -12.73 25.53 -12.57
CA PRO A 183 -13.45 26.21 -13.64
C PRO A 183 -14.82 26.70 -13.14
N VAL A 184 -15.24 27.89 -13.55
CA VAL A 184 -16.49 28.51 -13.05
C VAL A 184 -17.69 27.59 -13.27
N ASP A 185 -17.73 26.89 -14.40
CA ASP A 185 -18.81 25.95 -14.73
C ASP A 185 -18.85 24.74 -13.78
N ASP A 186 -17.68 24.25 -13.33
CA ASP A 186 -17.54 23.10 -12.42
C ASP A 186 -17.63 23.50 -10.94
N SER A 187 -17.27 24.74 -10.60
CA SER A 187 -17.34 25.28 -9.22
C SER A 187 -18.76 25.36 -8.67
N SER A 188 -19.76 25.33 -9.56
CA SER A 188 -21.18 25.42 -9.24
C SER A 188 -21.73 24.19 -8.52
N SER A 189 -21.07 23.04 -8.59
CA SER A 189 -21.59 21.77 -8.06
C SER A 189 -21.38 21.61 -6.54
N ALA A 190 -20.41 22.32 -5.96
CA ALA A 190 -20.01 22.14 -4.56
C ALA A 190 -19.49 23.45 -3.90
N PRO A 191 -20.26 24.54 -3.91
CA PRO A 191 -19.87 25.83 -3.31
C PRO A 191 -19.58 25.75 -1.81
N GLY A 192 -20.17 24.76 -1.11
CA GLY A 192 -19.96 24.49 0.31
C GLY A 192 -18.81 23.51 0.59
N PHE A 193 -17.97 23.19 -0.39
CA PHE A 193 -16.80 22.33 -0.18
C PHE A 193 -15.89 22.87 0.93
N LEU A 194 -15.46 22.01 1.85
CA LEU A 194 -14.57 22.38 2.94
C LEU A 194 -13.30 21.52 2.93
N TRP A 195 -12.16 22.21 3.00
CA TRP A 195 -10.85 21.61 3.18
C TRP A 195 -9.94 22.52 4.02
N PRO A 196 -9.04 21.97 4.86
CA PRO A 196 -8.97 20.57 5.25
C PRO A 196 -10.10 20.14 6.16
N TRP A 197 -10.42 18.84 6.10
CA TRP A 197 -11.50 18.21 6.86
C TRP A 197 -11.43 18.49 8.37
N TRP A 198 -10.22 18.55 8.93
CA TRP A 198 -10.05 18.82 10.36
C TRP A 198 -10.37 20.26 10.76
N GLN A 199 -10.57 21.21 9.86
CA GLN A 199 -11.06 22.53 10.27
C GLN A 199 -12.48 22.43 10.85
N VAL A 200 -13.19 21.33 10.61
CA VAL A 200 -14.51 21.08 11.19
C VAL A 200 -14.46 20.53 12.63
N ARG A 201 -13.25 20.44 13.22
CA ARG A 201 -12.95 19.91 14.58
C ARG A 201 -13.73 20.51 15.76
N ARG A 202 -14.46 21.62 15.61
CA ARG A 202 -14.89 22.41 16.79
C ARG A 202 -16.33 22.25 17.27
N ARG A 203 -17.27 21.65 16.52
CA ARG A 203 -18.69 21.67 16.94
C ARG A 203 -19.58 20.48 16.60
N ASN A 204 -19.09 19.44 15.92
CA ASN A 204 -19.92 18.23 15.76
C ASN A 204 -19.92 17.43 17.07
N ALA A 205 -20.77 17.86 18.01
CA ALA A 205 -21.02 17.24 19.32
C ALA A 205 -21.51 15.77 19.24
N TYR A 206 -21.59 15.22 18.03
CA TYR A 206 -22.14 13.92 17.69
C TYR A 206 -21.08 12.93 17.20
N ALA A 207 -19.82 13.32 16.97
CA ALA A 207 -18.75 12.39 16.57
C ALA A 207 -17.86 12.09 17.79
N PRO A 208 -18.23 11.12 18.65
CA PRO A 208 -17.36 10.67 19.71
C PRO A 208 -16.13 10.00 19.08
N ASP A 209 -14.98 10.62 19.31
CA ASP A 209 -13.61 10.08 19.24
C ASP A 209 -13.12 9.26 18.03
N THR A 210 -13.93 9.07 16.98
CA THR A 210 -13.52 8.49 15.69
C THR A 210 -12.88 9.57 14.82
N TRP A 211 -11.90 10.26 15.38
CA TRP A 211 -11.12 11.34 14.78
C TRP A 211 -10.33 10.92 13.52
N GLN A 212 -10.35 9.63 13.17
CA GLN A 212 -9.38 9.05 12.25
C GLN A 212 -9.82 8.99 10.79
N GLU A 213 -11.11 8.91 10.43
CA GLU A 213 -11.51 8.62 9.03
C GLU A 213 -12.48 9.67 8.44
N GLN A 214 -12.06 10.92 8.34
CA GLN A 214 -12.87 11.94 7.65
C GLN A 214 -12.65 11.97 6.14
N ILE A 215 -11.53 11.39 5.69
CA ILE A 215 -11.22 11.11 4.30
C ILE A 215 -11.12 9.61 4.14
N MET A 216 -11.83 9.11 3.13
CA MET A 216 -11.78 7.72 2.75
C MET A 216 -10.51 7.45 1.93
N SER A 217 -10.00 6.22 1.99
CA SER A 217 -8.88 5.83 1.16
C SER A 217 -9.15 6.15 -0.31
N PRO A 218 -8.15 6.66 -1.06
CA PRO A 218 -8.32 6.94 -2.47
C PRO A 218 -8.70 5.67 -3.24
N VAL A 219 -9.63 5.83 -4.18
CA VAL A 219 -9.99 4.78 -5.13
C VAL A 219 -9.29 5.11 -6.44
N LEU A 220 -8.64 4.11 -7.03
CA LEU A 220 -7.81 4.29 -8.21
C LEU A 220 -8.43 3.54 -9.40
N ALA A 221 -8.62 4.26 -10.50
CA ALA A 221 -9.09 3.71 -11.77
C ALA A 221 -8.79 4.69 -12.89
N ASP A 222 -8.46 4.20 -14.08
CA ASP A 222 -8.39 5.04 -15.28
C ASP A 222 -9.81 5.44 -15.70
N ILE A 223 -10.23 6.65 -15.33
CA ILE A 223 -11.57 7.18 -15.63
C ILE A 223 -11.54 8.14 -16.83
N ASN A 224 -10.37 8.37 -17.43
CA ASN A 224 -10.21 9.28 -18.57
C ASN A 224 -9.71 8.56 -19.86
N GLY A 225 -9.28 7.31 -19.75
CA GLY A 225 -8.85 6.44 -20.84
C GLY A 225 -7.43 6.71 -21.34
N ASP A 226 -6.53 7.23 -20.48
CA ASP A 226 -5.15 7.55 -20.85
C ASP A 226 -4.09 6.55 -20.35
N ASP A 227 -4.53 5.36 -19.92
CA ASP A 227 -3.74 4.26 -19.39
C ASP A 227 -3.01 4.60 -18.06
N THR A 228 -3.35 5.71 -17.42
CA THR A 228 -2.90 6.07 -16.06
C THR A 228 -4.10 5.98 -15.11
N GLU A 229 -3.94 5.31 -13.97
CA GLU A 229 -5.01 5.31 -12.98
C GLU A 229 -5.22 6.73 -12.45
N ASP A 230 -6.45 7.20 -12.38
CA ASP A 230 -6.86 8.46 -11.77
C ASP A 230 -7.24 8.27 -10.31
N VAL A 231 -7.33 9.38 -9.56
CA VAL A 231 -7.66 9.37 -8.14
C VAL A 231 -9.09 9.84 -7.91
N VAL A 232 -9.92 8.98 -7.31
CA VAL A 232 -11.27 9.33 -6.84
C VAL A 232 -11.31 9.34 -5.32
N LEU A 233 -11.69 10.48 -4.73
CA LEU A 233 -11.85 10.65 -3.30
C LEU A 233 -13.31 10.76 -2.89
N GLY A 234 -13.66 10.00 -1.85
CA GLY A 234 -14.91 10.13 -1.11
C GLY A 234 -14.68 10.79 0.25
N CYS A 235 -15.63 11.63 0.66
CA CYS A 235 -15.53 12.38 1.89
C CYS A 235 -16.52 11.86 2.95
N ALA A 236 -16.01 11.49 4.13
CA ALA A 236 -16.83 10.98 5.22
C ALA A 236 -17.46 12.10 6.08
N HIS A 237 -17.06 13.36 5.87
CA HIS A 237 -17.56 14.51 6.64
C HIS A 237 -18.50 15.43 5.84
N GLN A 238 -18.52 15.31 4.52
CA GLN A 238 -19.41 16.00 3.60
C GLN A 238 -19.73 15.08 2.42
N ALA A 239 -20.94 15.10 1.87
CA ALA A 239 -21.30 14.30 0.70
C ALA A 239 -20.78 14.97 -0.58
N TRP A 240 -19.49 14.80 -0.86
CA TRP A 240 -18.88 15.13 -2.13
C TRP A 240 -17.94 14.02 -2.61
N LEU A 241 -17.76 13.96 -3.94
CA LEU A 241 -16.72 13.18 -4.60
C LEU A 241 -15.79 14.12 -5.36
N LEU A 242 -14.50 13.80 -5.41
CA LEU A 242 -13.49 14.54 -6.17
C LEU A 242 -12.74 13.57 -7.07
N ALA A 243 -12.56 13.92 -8.34
CA ALA A 243 -11.66 13.21 -9.25
C ALA A 243 -10.46 14.07 -9.64
N VAL A 244 -9.29 13.46 -9.61
CA VAL A 244 -8.01 14.05 -9.98
C VAL A 244 -7.33 13.16 -11.00
N ASP A 245 -6.94 13.76 -12.13
CA ASP A 245 -6.16 13.11 -13.17
C ASP A 245 -4.85 12.58 -12.58
N GLY A 246 -4.66 11.27 -12.65
CA GLY A 246 -3.53 10.59 -12.03
C GLY A 246 -2.19 10.91 -12.67
N LYS A 247 -2.19 11.36 -13.92
CA LYS A 247 -1.00 11.71 -14.69
C LYS A 247 -0.54 13.12 -14.42
N SER A 248 -1.47 14.07 -14.39
CA SER A 248 -1.14 15.51 -14.30
C SER A 248 -1.45 16.16 -12.96
N GLY A 249 -2.24 15.52 -12.09
CA GLY A 249 -2.79 16.14 -10.88
C GLY A 249 -3.91 17.14 -11.17
N ARG A 250 -4.38 17.25 -12.41
CA ARG A 250 -5.47 18.17 -12.76
C ARG A 250 -6.79 17.68 -12.16
N ILE A 251 -7.52 18.58 -11.51
CA ILE A 251 -8.88 18.30 -11.06
C ILE A 251 -9.77 18.09 -12.30
N MET A 252 -10.40 16.92 -12.38
CA MET A 252 -11.32 16.58 -13.48
C MET A 252 -12.73 17.08 -13.18
N TRP A 253 -13.21 16.80 -11.97
CA TRP A 253 -14.50 17.27 -11.49
C TRP A 253 -14.56 17.22 -9.96
N LEU A 254 -15.42 18.06 -9.39
CA LEU A 254 -15.87 18.02 -8.00
C LEU A 254 -17.39 17.86 -8.01
N ALA A 255 -17.93 16.94 -7.23
CA ALA A 255 -19.32 16.53 -7.32
C ALA A 255 -19.98 16.58 -5.93
N GLY A 256 -20.55 17.74 -5.58
CA GLY A 256 -21.32 17.92 -4.33
C GLY A 256 -22.70 17.27 -4.41
N ARG A 257 -23.15 16.67 -3.31
CA ARG A 257 -24.47 16.01 -3.22
C ARG A 257 -25.27 16.35 -1.97
N GLY A 258 -24.60 16.71 -0.89
CA GLY A 258 -25.26 17.12 0.35
C GLY A 258 -25.86 18.52 0.25
N ALA A 259 -26.97 18.77 0.93
CA ALA A 259 -27.55 20.11 1.01
C ALA A 259 -26.56 21.15 1.57
N ASP A 260 -25.70 20.74 2.51
CA ASP A 260 -24.61 21.53 3.08
C ASP A 260 -23.42 21.76 2.13
N VAL A 261 -23.30 20.96 1.06
CA VAL A 261 -22.26 21.09 0.04
C VAL A 261 -22.75 21.88 -1.17
N VAL A 262 -23.99 21.64 -1.60
CA VAL A 262 -24.59 22.22 -2.82
C VAL A 262 -25.17 23.62 -2.57
N ALA A 263 -25.57 23.95 -1.34
CA ALA A 263 -26.11 25.27 -1.05
C ALA A 263 -25.03 26.35 -1.23
N THR A 264 -25.16 27.15 -2.29
CA THR A 264 -24.52 28.47 -2.39
C THR A 264 -25.08 29.33 -1.28
N SER A 265 -24.39 29.43 -0.13
CA SER A 265 -24.80 30.46 0.81
C SER A 265 -24.54 31.82 0.15
N GLU A 266 -25.60 32.53 -0.26
CA GLU A 266 -25.52 34.00 -0.41
C GLU A 266 -25.00 34.63 0.91
N ALA A 267 -25.14 33.90 2.01
CA ALA A 267 -24.57 34.13 3.32
C ALA A 267 -23.12 33.60 3.51
N GLY A 268 -22.28 33.55 2.46
CA GLY A 268 -20.87 33.14 2.55
C GLY A 268 -20.01 33.92 3.55
N LYS A 269 -20.58 34.97 4.16
CA LYS A 269 -19.98 35.74 5.26
C LYS A 269 -20.41 35.31 6.67
N HIS A 270 -21.51 34.55 6.84
CA HIS A 270 -22.09 34.28 8.16
C HIS A 270 -22.52 32.83 8.44
N GLN A 271 -22.68 31.96 7.44
CA GLN A 271 -23.13 30.57 7.67
C GLN A 271 -22.02 29.55 7.97
N SER A 272 -20.75 29.91 7.78
CA SER A 272 -19.64 28.94 7.68
C SER A 272 -19.15 28.26 8.97
N ARG A 273 -19.81 28.40 10.14
CA ARG A 273 -19.31 27.74 11.37
C ARG A 273 -20.33 27.18 12.37
N ALA A 274 -21.62 27.48 12.24
CA ALA A 274 -22.60 27.13 13.27
C ALA A 274 -23.55 25.99 12.89
N GLU A 275 -23.79 25.80 11.60
CA GLU A 275 -24.71 24.79 11.09
C GLU A 275 -23.91 23.52 10.78
N GLY A 276 -23.79 22.62 11.77
CA GLY A 276 -22.95 21.41 11.69
C GLY A 276 -23.17 20.59 10.42
N MET A 277 -22.14 19.87 9.99
CA MET A 277 -22.14 19.03 8.78
C MET A 277 -23.33 18.07 8.78
N ARG A 278 -23.99 17.91 7.63
CA ARG A 278 -25.27 17.18 7.53
C ARG A 278 -25.23 16.06 6.52
N SER A 279 -24.17 15.93 5.74
CA SER A 279 -24.05 14.91 4.72
C SER A 279 -22.69 14.22 4.75
N ARG A 280 -22.60 13.03 4.14
CA ARG A 280 -21.35 12.29 3.93
C ARG A 280 -21.49 11.26 2.82
N VAL A 281 -20.35 10.83 2.30
CA VAL A 281 -20.17 9.54 1.65
C VAL A 281 -20.12 8.45 2.72
N VAL A 282 -20.67 7.28 2.43
CA VAL A 282 -20.74 6.12 3.32
C VAL A 282 -19.98 4.94 2.70
N GLY A 283 -18.87 4.55 3.35
CA GLY A 283 -17.96 3.54 2.81
C GLY A 283 -17.19 4.02 1.59
N LEU A 284 -16.17 3.25 1.18
CA LEU A 284 -15.35 3.57 0.01
C LEU A 284 -16.21 3.59 -1.26
N PRO A 285 -16.07 4.61 -2.13
CA PRO A 285 -16.60 4.54 -3.49
C PRO A 285 -16.06 3.31 -4.22
N LYS A 286 -16.79 2.84 -5.22
CA LYS A 286 -16.38 1.70 -6.03
C LYS A 286 -16.42 2.07 -7.50
N CYS A 287 -15.30 1.95 -8.17
CA CYS A 287 -15.25 2.03 -9.63
C CYS A 287 -15.97 0.82 -10.25
N VAL A 288 -16.86 1.08 -11.19
CA VAL A 288 -17.58 0.09 -11.99
C VAL A 288 -17.29 0.41 -13.45
N GLY A 289 -17.12 -0.61 -14.29
CA GLY A 289 -16.80 -0.38 -15.71
C GLY A 289 -17.81 0.56 -16.39
N ASP A 290 -17.46 1.10 -17.55
CA ASP A 290 -18.27 2.06 -18.31
C ASP A 290 -19.73 1.60 -18.50
N VAL A 291 -20.65 2.23 -17.77
CA VAL A 291 -22.08 1.88 -17.77
C VAL A 291 -22.86 2.74 -18.77
N ASP A 292 -22.45 3.99 -18.98
CA ASP A 292 -23.16 4.92 -19.87
C ASP A 292 -22.63 4.93 -21.32
N GLY A 293 -21.52 4.24 -21.58
CA GLY A 293 -20.92 4.04 -22.90
C GLY A 293 -20.08 5.22 -23.37
N ASP A 294 -19.64 6.10 -22.46
CA ASP A 294 -18.82 7.28 -22.79
C ASP A 294 -17.31 7.01 -22.83
N GLY A 295 -16.90 5.77 -22.55
CA GLY A 295 -15.52 5.30 -22.58
C GLY A 295 -14.78 5.48 -21.26
N ALA A 296 -15.41 6.04 -20.22
CA ALA A 296 -14.83 6.19 -18.90
C ALA A 296 -15.34 5.14 -17.90
N VAL A 297 -14.51 4.77 -16.93
CA VAL A 297 -14.94 3.96 -15.78
C VAL A 297 -15.80 4.80 -14.84
N ASP A 298 -16.99 4.33 -14.47
CA ASP A 298 -17.93 5.03 -13.61
C ASP A 298 -17.72 4.76 -12.12
N VAL A 299 -18.33 5.58 -11.25
CA VAL A 299 -18.16 5.50 -9.79
C VAL A 299 -19.50 5.26 -9.10
N LEU A 300 -19.60 4.17 -8.36
CA LEU A 300 -20.71 3.85 -7.47
C LEU A 300 -20.39 4.34 -6.05
N ALA A 301 -21.26 5.18 -5.48
CA ALA A 301 -21.10 5.68 -4.12
C ALA A 301 -22.42 5.64 -3.35
N VAL A 302 -22.30 5.48 -2.03
CA VAL A 302 -23.44 5.56 -1.10
C VAL A 302 -23.33 6.85 -0.33
N PHE A 303 -24.45 7.53 -0.17
CA PHE A 303 -24.50 8.83 0.49
C PHE A 303 -25.61 8.87 1.52
N VAL A 304 -25.45 9.82 2.43
CA VAL A 304 -26.50 10.23 3.37
C VAL A 304 -26.46 11.75 3.53
N SER A 305 -27.63 12.37 3.65
CA SER A 305 -27.79 13.81 3.89
C SER A 305 -29.00 14.08 4.76
N ILE A 306 -28.91 15.02 5.69
CA ILE A 306 -30.05 15.51 6.47
C ILE A 306 -30.51 16.85 5.90
N ASP A 307 -31.81 16.99 5.65
CA ASP A 307 -32.42 18.25 5.20
C ASP A 307 -32.14 19.40 6.19
N THR A 308 -31.71 20.54 5.65
CA THR A 308 -31.31 21.72 6.40
C THR A 308 -32.48 22.47 7.04
N LYS A 309 -33.71 22.26 6.55
CA LYS A 309 -34.91 22.98 7.00
C LYS A 309 -35.41 22.59 8.38
N LEU A 310 -34.90 21.48 8.94
CA LEU A 310 -35.30 21.02 10.26
C LEU A 310 -34.40 21.65 11.32
N ASP A 311 -35.01 22.56 12.08
CA ASP A 311 -34.38 23.30 13.15
C ASP A 311 -33.82 22.32 14.19
N ILE A 312 -32.50 22.36 14.40
CA ILE A 312 -31.74 21.52 15.36
C ILE A 312 -32.28 21.70 16.79
N LEU A 313 -33.00 22.79 17.05
CA LEU A 313 -33.65 23.07 18.32
C LEU A 313 -34.95 22.29 18.54
N SER A 314 -35.55 21.77 17.47
CA SER A 314 -36.65 20.83 17.60
C SER A 314 -36.05 19.46 17.93
N ASN A 315 -36.48 18.81 19.00
CA ASN A 315 -36.09 17.44 19.39
C ASN A 315 -36.55 16.38 18.37
N LEU A 316 -36.42 16.67 17.08
CA LEU A 316 -36.86 15.82 16.00
C LEU A 316 -35.89 14.66 15.84
N ASP A 317 -36.52 13.52 15.62
CA ASP A 317 -35.89 12.27 15.25
C ASP A 317 -35.17 12.43 13.90
N LEU A 318 -33.87 12.74 13.95
CA LEU A 318 -33.01 12.98 12.78
C LEU A 318 -33.00 11.81 11.80
N SER A 319 -33.33 10.60 12.26
CA SER A 319 -33.44 9.42 11.39
C SER A 319 -34.54 9.57 10.34
N LYS A 320 -35.59 10.35 10.64
CA LYS A 320 -36.72 10.60 9.72
C LYS A 320 -36.44 11.67 8.69
N SER A 321 -35.40 12.47 8.89
CA SER A 321 -35.00 13.54 7.97
C SER A 321 -33.72 13.24 7.20
N ALA A 322 -33.08 12.11 7.50
CA ALA A 322 -31.96 11.60 6.74
C ALA A 322 -32.46 10.97 5.43
N GLU A 323 -31.97 11.48 4.32
CA GLU A 323 -32.04 10.83 3.02
C GLU A 323 -30.81 9.94 2.84
N TYR A 324 -31.03 8.69 2.44
CA TYR A 324 -29.98 7.74 2.07
C TYR A 324 -30.16 7.37 0.61
N TRP A 325 -29.08 7.31 -0.16
CA TRP A 325 -29.16 6.87 -1.55
C TRP A 325 -27.87 6.22 -2.03
N VAL A 326 -28.00 5.37 -3.04
CA VAL A 326 -26.90 4.91 -3.88
C VAL A 326 -26.94 5.73 -5.16
N GLU A 327 -25.77 6.14 -5.64
CA GLU A 327 -25.64 6.87 -6.88
C GLU A 327 -24.55 6.25 -7.75
N LEU A 328 -24.84 6.12 -9.03
CA LEU A 328 -23.83 5.91 -10.05
C LEU A 328 -23.50 7.25 -10.70
N VAL A 329 -22.22 7.58 -10.72
CA VAL A 329 -21.66 8.85 -11.16
C VAL A 329 -20.74 8.60 -12.35
N SER A 330 -20.91 9.38 -13.41
CA SER A 330 -20.06 9.30 -14.61
C SER A 330 -18.61 9.58 -14.26
N GLY A 331 -17.72 8.68 -14.65
CA GLY A 331 -16.27 8.83 -14.46
C GLY A 331 -15.70 10.04 -15.18
N ALA A 332 -16.16 10.30 -16.40
CA ALA A 332 -15.68 11.42 -17.20
C ALA A 332 -16.12 12.79 -16.66
N LYS A 333 -17.33 12.87 -16.08
CA LYS A 333 -18.04 14.14 -15.86
C LYS A 333 -18.41 14.44 -14.41
N GLY A 334 -18.38 13.45 -13.52
CA GLY A 334 -18.89 13.60 -12.16
C GLY A 334 -20.42 13.80 -12.08
N SER A 335 -21.14 13.67 -13.20
CA SER A 335 -22.60 13.80 -13.28
C SER A 335 -23.31 12.51 -12.89
N THR A 336 -24.50 12.63 -12.29
CA THR A 336 -25.34 11.46 -11.97
C THR A 336 -25.79 10.72 -13.23
N ILE A 337 -25.49 9.43 -13.33
CA ILE A 337 -26.07 8.51 -14.33
C ILE A 337 -27.41 7.99 -13.83
N TRP A 338 -27.43 7.44 -12.61
CA TRP A 338 -28.67 7.08 -11.92
C TRP A 338 -28.53 7.23 -10.41
N ARG A 339 -29.69 7.34 -9.75
CA ARG A 339 -29.81 7.46 -8.30
C ARG A 339 -30.94 6.58 -7.79
N TYR A 340 -30.69 5.89 -6.68
CA TYR A 340 -31.67 5.05 -6.02
C TYR A 340 -31.75 5.39 -4.53
N SER A 341 -32.91 5.88 -4.10
CA SER A 341 -33.18 6.16 -2.68
C SER A 341 -33.30 4.86 -1.88
N ILE A 342 -32.51 4.74 -0.82
CA ILE A 342 -32.55 3.61 0.10
C ILE A 342 -33.66 3.87 1.12
N ASN A 343 -34.58 2.91 1.26
CA ASN A 343 -35.61 2.99 2.28
C ASN A 343 -34.97 2.88 3.68
N PRO A 344 -35.17 3.85 4.59
CA PRO A 344 -34.58 3.80 5.94
C PRO A 344 -34.93 2.53 6.72
N LYS A 345 -36.07 1.89 6.44
CA LYS A 345 -36.47 0.62 7.06
C LYS A 345 -35.47 -0.52 6.84
N TYR A 346 -34.72 -0.49 5.74
CA TYR A 346 -33.65 -1.47 5.52
C TYR A 346 -32.51 -1.29 6.53
N LEU A 347 -32.27 -0.06 6.99
CA LEU A 347 -31.26 0.24 8.00
C LEU A 347 -31.74 -0.07 9.43
N GLU A 348 -33.05 0.07 9.69
CA GLU A 348 -33.66 -0.32 10.98
C GLU A 348 -33.46 -1.81 11.31
N SER A 349 -33.44 -2.66 10.28
CA SER A 349 -33.24 -4.10 10.43
C SER A 349 -31.79 -4.49 10.76
N ILE A 350 -30.84 -3.60 10.48
CA ILE A 350 -29.44 -3.83 10.82
C ILE A 350 -29.31 -3.51 12.31
N ASN A 351 -29.19 -4.54 13.15
CA ASN A 351 -28.99 -4.41 14.59
C ASN A 351 -27.97 -3.27 14.85
N LYS A 352 -28.24 -2.39 15.84
CA LYS A 352 -27.41 -1.19 16.08
C LYS A 352 -25.93 -1.53 16.30
N SER A 353 -25.62 -2.74 16.75
CA SER A 353 -24.26 -3.29 16.88
C SER A 353 -23.59 -3.70 15.56
N ASN A 354 -24.36 -3.91 14.49
CA ASN A 354 -23.93 -4.42 13.19
C ASN A 354 -24.09 -3.37 12.07
N SER A 355 -24.63 -2.18 12.35
CA SER A 355 -24.68 -1.12 11.35
C SER A 355 -23.25 -0.74 10.97
N PRO A 356 -22.92 -0.60 9.66
CA PRO A 356 -21.60 -0.14 9.26
C PRO A 356 -21.30 1.21 9.92
N LEU A 357 -20.04 1.44 10.31
CA LEU A 357 -19.63 2.60 11.10
C LEU A 357 -20.12 3.93 10.49
N GLY A 358 -20.09 4.02 9.15
CA GLY A 358 -20.57 5.20 8.41
C GLY A 358 -22.06 5.53 8.61
N PHE A 359 -22.91 4.55 8.96
CA PHE A 359 -24.33 4.75 9.25
C PHE A 359 -24.63 4.99 10.75
N ARG A 360 -23.73 4.56 11.65
CA ARG A 360 -23.98 4.63 13.11
C ARG A 360 -24.20 6.05 13.63
N TRP A 361 -23.56 7.03 13.00
CA TRP A 361 -23.68 8.44 13.40
C TRP A 361 -25.13 8.94 13.41
N TYR A 362 -25.94 8.48 12.45
CA TYR A 362 -27.34 8.89 12.32
C TYR A 362 -28.25 8.12 13.28
N LEU A 363 -27.94 6.85 13.55
CA LEU A 363 -28.74 5.96 14.42
C LEU A 363 -28.55 6.23 15.93
N LEU A 364 -27.43 6.83 16.34
CA LEU A 364 -27.11 7.07 17.75
C LEU A 364 -27.73 8.36 18.33
N SER A 365 -28.17 9.29 17.48
CA SER A 365 -28.78 10.56 17.93
C SER A 365 -30.03 10.35 18.81
N GLU A 366 -30.76 9.24 18.63
CA GLU A 366 -31.91 8.88 19.44
C GLU A 366 -31.60 8.68 20.94
N LEU A 367 -30.38 8.22 21.28
CA LEU A 367 -30.03 7.79 22.65
C LEU A 367 -29.82 8.97 23.61
N ARG A 368 -29.40 10.13 23.12
CA ARG A 368 -29.19 11.32 23.97
C ARG A 368 -30.50 11.94 24.46
N SER A 369 -31.60 11.77 23.73
CA SER A 369 -32.89 12.36 24.10
C SER A 369 -33.54 11.76 25.35
N LYS A 370 -33.08 10.58 25.81
CA LYS A 370 -33.70 9.84 26.94
C LYS A 370 -32.89 9.80 28.23
N SER A 371 -31.63 10.28 28.25
CA SER A 371 -30.84 10.29 29.48
C SER A 371 -31.12 11.55 30.31
N SER A 372 -32.20 11.52 31.08
CA SER A 372 -32.47 12.50 32.13
C SER A 372 -31.45 12.38 33.28
N SER A 373 -30.64 13.41 33.47
CA SER A 373 -30.14 13.94 34.76
C SER A 373 -29.40 13.04 35.78
N SER A 374 -28.85 11.87 35.44
CA SER A 374 -27.89 11.18 36.33
C SER A 374 -26.48 11.26 35.76
N GLY A 375 -25.63 12.10 36.35
CA GLY A 375 -24.32 12.52 35.82
C GLY A 375 -23.22 11.45 35.82
N GLY A 376 -23.38 10.39 35.05
CA GLY A 376 -22.29 9.52 34.64
C GLY A 376 -22.40 9.29 33.14
N ASP A 377 -21.40 9.74 32.37
CA ASP A 377 -21.25 9.42 30.95
C ASP A 377 -21.19 7.88 30.81
N PRO A 378 -22.27 7.21 30.36
CA PRO A 378 -22.19 5.81 30.04
C PRO A 378 -21.72 5.72 28.59
N TYR A 379 -20.74 4.86 28.29
CA TYR A 379 -20.14 4.64 26.96
C TYR A 379 -19.14 5.75 26.59
N ILE A 380 -17.83 5.51 26.59
CA ILE A 380 -17.11 4.52 25.77
C ILE A 380 -16.10 3.78 26.64
N ARG A 381 -16.33 2.49 26.87
CA ARG A 381 -15.25 1.57 27.26
C ARG A 381 -14.94 0.74 26.02
N ASP A 382 -13.77 1.00 25.47
CA ASP A 382 -13.04 0.17 24.52
C ASP A 382 -13.52 0.16 23.04
N PRO A 383 -12.91 1.00 22.18
CA PRO A 383 -13.10 0.95 20.73
C PRO A 383 -12.42 -0.24 20.04
N SER A 384 -11.63 -1.08 20.73
CA SER A 384 -10.88 -2.18 20.10
C SER A 384 -11.71 -3.42 19.73
N ALA A 385 -12.99 -3.49 20.11
CA ALA A 385 -13.84 -4.67 19.92
C ALA A 385 -14.66 -4.69 18.61
N ILE A 386 -14.24 -3.95 17.57
CA ILE A 386 -14.96 -3.88 16.28
C ILE A 386 -14.12 -4.58 15.21
N GLU A 387 -14.29 -5.89 15.08
CA GLU A 387 -13.80 -6.65 13.92
C GLU A 387 -14.68 -6.36 12.69
N PHE A 388 -14.04 -6.06 11.57
CA PHE A 388 -14.67 -5.85 10.26
C PHE A 388 -15.05 -7.20 9.63
N ALA A 389 -16.27 -7.30 9.11
CA ALA A 389 -16.79 -8.45 8.36
C ALA A 389 -17.04 -8.10 6.89
#